data_AF-A0A841GIG1-F1
#
_entry.id   AF-A0A841GIG1-F1
#
_cell.length_a   1.000
_cell.length_b   1.000
_cell.length_c   1.000
_cell.angle_alpha   90.00
_cell.angle_beta   90.00
_cell.angle_gamma   90.00
#
_symmetry.space_group_name_H-M   'P 1'
#
loop_
_entity.id
_entity.type
_entity.pdbx_description
1 polymer ?
#
loop_
_entity_poly.entity_id
_entity_poly.type
_entity_poly.pdbx_seq_one_letter_code
_entity_poly.pdbx_strand_id
1 'polypeptide(L)'
;MYIKTLGEFAILGLEGIKFSDKEKEIISYIAIKSHEGYLSRERLLEDIWYFDDKYVSNKRLSVYLTKINKKIKKLGRIFCKDSKIKFFGEKIECDAKAFEKNALNFLENKDYEYGEKAISIYKGSFLEGVYNVWVENFRNTYEVLFFDVIYYLISLTSDYLKKSKYLLYLTYVSSHEKMLELIKNAKVFDNKENLFVPYDFAKFLLEKNFELRDPIYIPIYITLENSVDISRFLRKGDVLSKKDNNTFLVLLEKNHNISMIEQVTSFLKRLEKSGIEVKHFEVK
;
A
#
# COMPACT_ATOMS: atom_id res chain seq x y z
N MET A 1 10.74 26.15 -3.00
CA MET A 1 9.34 25.68 -2.96
C MET A 1 9.30 24.18 -3.21
N TYR A 2 8.80 23.39 -2.27
CA TYR A 2 8.67 21.93 -2.41
C TYR A 2 7.19 21.54 -2.52
N ILE A 3 6.83 20.80 -3.56
CA ILE A 3 5.47 20.31 -3.83
C ILE A 3 5.41 18.80 -3.58
N LYS A 4 4.44 18.39 -2.76
CA LYS A 4 4.04 17.01 -2.58
C LYS A 4 2.90 16.67 -3.52
N THR A 5 3.07 15.62 -4.30
CA THR A 5 2.14 15.13 -5.32
C THR A 5 1.90 13.63 -5.22
N LEU A 6 2.72 12.86 -4.51
CA LEU A 6 2.51 11.42 -4.29
C LEU A 6 1.76 11.20 -2.97
N GLY A 7 0.45 10.98 -3.05
CA GLY A 7 -0.46 10.99 -1.91
C GLY A 7 -1.12 12.35 -1.70
N GLU A 8 -1.28 12.77 -0.44
CA GLU A 8 -1.95 14.03 -0.14
C GLU A 8 -1.18 15.23 -0.71
N PHE A 9 -1.86 16.02 -1.55
CA PHE A 9 -1.26 17.20 -2.16
C PHE A 9 -0.97 18.27 -1.11
N ALA A 10 0.28 18.74 -1.07
CA ALA A 10 0.69 19.84 -0.20
C ALA A 10 1.83 20.64 -0.81
N ILE A 11 1.99 21.89 -0.38
CA ILE A 11 3.16 22.72 -0.68
C ILE A 11 3.77 23.13 0.66
N LEU A 12 5.02 22.75 0.89
CA LEU A 12 5.71 23.06 2.15
C LEU A 12 5.86 24.58 2.33
N GLY A 13 5.52 25.10 3.52
CA GLY A 13 5.48 26.53 3.81
C GLY A 13 4.15 27.22 3.45
N LEU A 14 3.15 26.46 2.97
CA LEU A 14 1.78 26.92 2.72
C LEU A 14 0.75 26.05 3.46
N GLU A 15 1.04 25.71 4.71
CA GLU A 15 0.17 24.89 5.55
C GLU A 15 -1.23 25.51 5.68
N GLY A 16 -2.27 24.68 5.52
CA GLY A 16 -3.67 25.11 5.61
C GLY A 16 -4.23 25.81 4.36
N ILE A 17 -3.42 26.05 3.32
CA ILE A 17 -3.91 26.60 2.05
C ILE A 17 -4.52 25.49 1.20
N LYS A 18 -5.83 25.60 0.92
CA LYS A 18 -6.54 24.66 0.04
C LYS A 18 -6.34 25.02 -1.44
N PHE A 19 -6.06 24.02 -2.26
CA PHE A 19 -6.00 24.11 -3.72
C PHE A 19 -7.15 23.30 -4.32
N SER A 20 -7.83 23.82 -5.34
CA SER A 20 -8.78 23.02 -6.11
C SER A 20 -8.03 22.01 -6.98
N ASP A 21 -8.69 20.95 -7.43
CA ASP A 21 -8.05 19.89 -8.21
C ASP A 21 -7.38 20.42 -9.48
N LYS A 22 -8.04 21.36 -10.17
CA LYS A 22 -7.44 22.03 -11.34
C LYS A 22 -6.24 22.91 -10.97
N GLU A 23 -6.23 23.55 -9.80
CA GLU A 23 -5.05 24.30 -9.34
C GLU A 23 -3.89 23.37 -8.99
N LYS A 24 -4.15 22.23 -8.31
CA LYS A 24 -3.16 21.18 -8.01
C LYS A 24 -2.53 20.64 -9.29
N GLU A 25 -3.37 20.38 -10.29
CA GLU A 25 -2.96 19.90 -11.60
C GLU A 25 -2.02 20.88 -12.31
N ILE A 26 -2.43 22.16 -12.44
CA ILE A 26 -1.65 23.20 -13.12
C ILE A 26 -0.29 23.41 -12.46
N ILE A 27 -0.26 23.58 -11.14
CA ILE A 27 1.00 23.86 -10.43
C ILE A 27 1.98 22.68 -10.51
N SER A 28 1.47 21.44 -10.41
CA SER A 28 2.27 20.23 -10.50
C SER A 28 2.77 19.98 -11.91
N TYR A 29 1.93 20.20 -12.92
CA TYR A 29 2.33 20.12 -14.31
C TYR A 29 3.45 21.12 -14.63
N ILE A 30 3.32 22.38 -14.18
CA ILE A 30 4.39 23.38 -14.31
C ILE A 30 5.65 22.91 -13.59
N ALA A 31 5.56 22.43 -12.35
CA ALA A 31 6.71 21.94 -11.59
C ALA A 31 7.46 20.79 -12.29
N ILE A 32 6.71 19.89 -12.92
CA ILE A 32 7.26 18.72 -13.58
C ILE A 32 7.82 19.09 -14.96
N LYS A 33 7.11 19.89 -15.76
CA LYS A 33 7.50 20.15 -17.15
C LYS A 33 8.37 21.40 -17.36
N SER A 34 8.42 22.34 -16.40
CA SER A 34 9.23 23.57 -16.54
C SER A 34 10.71 23.42 -16.16
N HIS A 35 11.15 22.27 -15.67
CA HIS A 35 12.56 22.08 -15.28
C HIS A 35 13.52 22.02 -16.48
N GLU A 36 12.99 21.83 -17.70
CA GLU A 36 13.74 21.97 -18.96
C GLU A 36 13.79 23.43 -19.46
N GLY A 37 13.32 24.39 -18.66
CA GLY A 37 13.36 25.82 -18.96
C GLY A 37 11.98 26.48 -19.00
N TYR A 38 11.48 26.76 -20.19
CA TYR A 38 10.18 27.39 -20.38
C TYR A 38 9.13 26.36 -20.78
N LEU A 39 7.96 26.42 -20.17
CA LEU A 39 6.81 25.63 -20.59
C LEU A 39 5.96 26.46 -21.56
N SER A 40 5.63 25.92 -22.74
CA SER A 40 4.67 26.58 -23.64
C SER A 40 3.28 26.60 -22.99
N ARG A 41 2.62 27.74 -23.11
CA ARG A 41 1.24 27.94 -22.66
C ARG A 41 0.27 27.03 -23.41
N GLU A 42 0.49 26.88 -24.71
CA GLU A 42 -0.29 26.05 -25.61
C GLU A 42 -0.20 24.59 -25.17
N ARG A 43 1.02 24.09 -24.90
CA ARG A 43 1.23 22.74 -24.36
C ARG A 43 0.55 22.52 -23.01
N LEU A 44 0.58 23.51 -22.12
CA LEU A 44 -0.14 23.44 -20.85
C LEU A 44 -1.66 23.37 -21.05
N LEU A 45 -2.20 24.14 -22.00
CA LEU A 45 -3.63 24.11 -22.33
C LEU A 45 -4.03 22.76 -22.92
N GLU A 46 -3.24 22.26 -23.87
CA GLU A 46 -3.44 20.97 -24.53
C GLU A 46 -3.45 19.84 -23.48
N ASP A 47 -2.42 19.71 -22.66
CA ASP A 47 -2.30 18.56 -21.75
C ASP A 47 -3.32 18.60 -20.59
N ILE A 48 -3.65 19.80 -20.06
CA ILE A 48 -4.55 19.94 -18.89
C ILE A 48 -6.04 19.98 -19.30
N TRP A 49 -6.34 20.36 -20.54
CA TRP A 49 -7.72 20.52 -21.03
C TRP A 49 -8.04 19.74 -22.30
N TYR A 50 -7.22 18.75 -22.68
CA TYR A 50 -7.40 17.93 -23.89
C TYR A 50 -8.83 17.41 -24.11
N PHE A 51 -9.53 17.02 -23.04
CA PHE A 51 -10.88 16.45 -23.08
C PHE A 51 -12.01 17.42 -22.68
N ASP A 52 -11.70 18.70 -22.42
CA ASP A 52 -12.76 19.68 -22.13
C ASP A 52 -13.34 20.10 -23.49
N ASP A 53 -14.56 19.64 -23.84
CA ASP A 53 -15.28 19.93 -25.11
C ASP A 53 -15.37 21.43 -25.44
N LYS A 54 -15.09 22.28 -24.45
CA LYS A 54 -14.93 23.72 -24.59
C LYS A 54 -13.44 24.06 -24.63
N TYR A 55 -12.95 24.43 -25.81
CA TYR A 55 -11.65 25.10 -25.98
C TYR A 55 -11.43 26.11 -24.85
N VAL A 56 -10.53 25.79 -23.93
CA VAL A 56 -10.31 26.64 -22.77
C VAL A 56 -9.59 27.89 -23.21
N SER A 57 -10.28 29.02 -23.11
CA SER A 57 -9.70 30.32 -23.47
C SER A 57 -8.49 30.64 -22.59
N ASN A 58 -7.51 31.32 -23.19
CA ASN A 58 -6.39 31.96 -22.49
C ASN A 58 -6.82 32.76 -21.25
N LYS A 59 -8.04 33.33 -21.28
CA LYS A 59 -8.63 34.06 -20.16
C LYS A 59 -8.84 33.17 -18.93
N ARG A 60 -9.33 31.93 -19.11
CA ARG A 60 -9.57 30.99 -18.00
C ARG A 60 -8.25 30.53 -17.37
N LEU A 61 -7.23 30.24 -18.19
CA LEU A 61 -5.89 29.94 -17.68
C LEU A 61 -5.33 31.11 -16.85
N SER A 62 -5.46 32.34 -17.36
CA SER A 62 -5.00 33.55 -16.65
C SER A 62 -5.68 33.73 -15.28
N VAL A 63 -6.97 33.37 -15.18
CA VAL A 63 -7.70 33.35 -13.90
C VAL A 63 -7.11 32.32 -12.93
N TYR A 64 -6.83 31.10 -13.40
CA TYR A 64 -6.18 30.08 -12.55
C TYR A 64 -4.79 30.49 -12.12
N LEU A 65 -3.94 30.99 -13.03
CA LEU A 65 -2.61 31.48 -12.70
C LEU A 65 -2.67 32.62 -11.67
N THR A 66 -3.65 33.52 -11.78
CA THR A 66 -3.86 34.59 -10.79
C THR A 66 -4.24 34.02 -9.42
N LYS A 67 -5.16 33.05 -9.36
CA LYS A 67 -5.56 32.39 -8.11
C LYS A 67 -4.39 31.66 -7.46
N ILE A 68 -3.64 30.89 -8.25
CA ILE A 68 -2.45 30.17 -7.78
C ILE A 68 -1.43 31.18 -7.25
N ASN A 69 -1.09 32.22 -8.01
CA ASN A 69 -0.14 33.26 -7.60
C ASN A 69 -0.52 33.95 -6.29
N LYS A 70 -1.82 34.17 -6.03
CA LYS A 70 -2.27 34.71 -4.73
C LYS A 70 -1.95 33.75 -3.57
N LYS A 71 -2.07 32.44 -3.80
CA LYS A 71 -1.79 31.39 -2.79
C LYS A 71 -0.30 31.20 -2.55
N ILE A 72 0.50 31.17 -3.61
CA ILE A 72 1.95 30.90 -3.53
C ILE A 72 2.82 32.13 -3.30
N LYS A 73 2.23 33.33 -3.13
CA LYS A 73 2.93 34.62 -3.11
C LYS A 73 4.16 34.70 -2.18
N LYS A 74 4.20 33.89 -1.11
CA LYS A 74 5.30 33.84 -0.15
C LYS A 74 6.51 33.03 -0.65
N LEU A 75 6.29 32.10 -1.57
CA LEU A 75 7.31 31.17 -2.08
C LEU A 75 7.79 31.52 -3.49
N GLY A 76 6.96 32.26 -4.25
CA GLY A 76 7.30 32.71 -5.58
C GLY A 76 6.08 33.08 -6.41
N ARG A 77 6.26 33.09 -7.73
CA ARG A 77 5.24 33.48 -8.70
C ARG A 77 5.43 32.74 -10.01
N ILE A 78 4.32 32.29 -10.58
CA ILE A 78 4.24 31.81 -11.96
C ILE A 78 4.06 33.02 -12.88
N PHE A 79 5.00 33.22 -13.79
CA PHE A 79 4.94 34.19 -14.87
C PHE A 79 4.49 33.51 -16.15
N CYS A 80 3.63 34.20 -16.90
CA CYS A 80 3.27 33.86 -18.27
C CYS A 80 3.56 35.09 -19.13
N LYS A 81 4.56 35.02 -20.00
CA LYS A 81 4.95 36.10 -20.93
C LYS A 81 5.31 35.47 -22.28
N ASP A 82 4.86 36.06 -23.37
CA ASP A 82 5.19 35.62 -24.75
C ASP A 82 4.93 34.11 -24.98
N SER A 83 3.78 33.60 -24.51
CA SER A 83 3.43 32.17 -24.53
C SER A 83 4.34 31.22 -23.74
N LYS A 84 5.23 31.77 -22.92
CA LYS A 84 6.12 31.00 -22.05
C LYS A 84 5.69 31.14 -20.60
N ILE A 85 5.53 29.99 -19.95
CA ILE A 85 5.23 29.85 -18.53
C ILE A 85 6.51 29.45 -17.81
N LYS A 86 6.83 30.19 -16.74
CA LYS A 86 8.00 29.94 -15.90
C LYS A 86 7.70 30.32 -14.46
N PHE A 87 8.27 29.57 -13.52
CA PHE A 87 8.28 29.98 -12.12
C PHE A 87 9.47 30.89 -11.81
N PHE A 88 9.21 31.96 -11.08
CA PHE A 88 10.22 32.86 -10.51
C PHE A 88 10.11 32.85 -8.99
N GLY A 89 11.26 32.82 -8.32
CA GLY A 89 11.35 32.73 -6.87
C GLY A 89 12.27 31.58 -6.47
N GLU A 90 11.94 30.92 -5.37
CA GLU A 90 12.67 29.73 -4.94
C GLU A 90 12.65 28.64 -6.02
N LYS A 91 13.68 27.80 -6.07
CA LYS A 91 13.69 26.60 -6.90
C LYS A 91 12.43 25.77 -6.59
N ILE A 92 11.68 25.38 -7.64
CA ILE A 92 10.61 24.40 -7.50
C ILE A 92 11.23 23.02 -7.45
N GLU A 93 10.89 22.29 -6.41
CA GLU A 93 11.15 20.86 -6.27
C GLU A 93 9.82 20.12 -6.12
N CYS A 94 9.78 18.89 -6.63
CA CYS A 94 8.59 18.05 -6.65
C CYS A 94 8.97 16.65 -6.20
N ASP A 95 8.21 16.09 -5.28
CA ASP A 95 8.42 14.73 -4.77
C ASP A 95 8.35 13.67 -5.87
N ALA A 96 7.47 13.81 -6.86
CA ALA A 96 7.35 12.90 -8.00
C ALA A 96 8.67 12.75 -8.77
N LYS A 97 9.37 13.87 -9.02
CA LYS A 97 10.68 13.84 -9.69
C LYS A 97 11.77 13.23 -8.82
N ALA A 98 11.75 13.54 -7.53
CA ALA A 98 12.70 12.95 -6.60
C ALA A 98 12.48 11.43 -6.51
N PHE A 99 11.23 10.98 -6.43
CA PHE A 99 10.85 9.58 -6.49
C PHE A 99 11.35 8.91 -7.77
N GLU A 100 10.98 9.44 -8.93
CA GLU A 100 11.37 8.89 -10.24
C GLU A 100 12.89 8.76 -10.37
N LYS A 101 13.64 9.82 -10.01
CA LYS A 101 15.10 9.80 -10.02
C LYS A 101 15.69 8.71 -9.12
N ASN A 102 15.23 8.62 -7.86
CA ASN A 102 15.74 7.62 -6.92
C ASN A 102 15.36 6.20 -7.37
N ALA A 103 14.13 6.01 -7.86
CA ALA A 103 13.66 4.72 -8.37
C ALA A 103 14.50 4.23 -9.55
N LEU A 104 14.70 5.08 -10.57
CA LEU A 104 15.50 4.73 -11.74
C LEU A 104 16.96 4.44 -11.38
N ASN A 105 17.57 5.28 -10.54
CA ASN A 105 18.94 5.06 -10.05
C ASN A 105 19.08 3.72 -9.31
N PHE A 106 18.10 3.36 -8.48
CA PHE A 106 18.08 2.06 -7.81
C PHE A 106 17.89 0.91 -8.80
N LEU A 107 16.96 1.03 -9.74
CA LEU A 107 16.69 -0.05 -10.69
C LEU A 107 17.89 -0.33 -11.61
N GLU A 108 18.66 0.71 -11.96
CA GLU A 108 19.89 0.61 -12.75
C GLU A 108 21.07 0.08 -11.93
N ASN A 109 21.35 0.66 -10.76
CA ASN A 109 22.60 0.41 -10.02
C ASN A 109 22.46 -0.58 -8.84
N LYS A 110 21.22 -0.94 -8.48
CA LYS A 110 20.86 -1.78 -7.32
C LYS A 110 21.38 -1.27 -5.97
N ASP A 111 21.63 0.03 -5.86
CA ASP A 111 22.06 0.66 -4.62
C ASP A 111 20.87 0.93 -3.68
N TYR A 112 20.87 0.22 -2.56
CA TYR A 112 19.82 0.23 -1.54
C TYR A 112 19.44 1.63 -1.04
N GLU A 113 20.40 2.56 -0.95
CA GLU A 113 20.10 3.89 -0.42
C GLU A 113 19.10 4.61 -1.32
N TYR A 114 19.23 4.46 -2.64
CA TYR A 114 18.28 5.02 -3.60
C TYR A 114 16.92 4.32 -3.51
N GLY A 115 16.89 2.99 -3.32
CA GLY A 115 15.65 2.24 -3.17
C GLY A 115 14.88 2.65 -1.91
N GLU A 116 15.55 2.73 -0.75
CA GLU A 116 14.94 3.18 0.50
C GLU A 116 14.44 4.63 0.41
N LYS A 117 15.19 5.51 -0.25
CA LYS A 117 14.74 6.88 -0.53
C LYS A 117 13.48 6.88 -1.39
N ALA A 118 13.43 6.11 -2.47
CA ALA A 118 12.28 6.06 -3.37
C ALA A 118 10.99 5.63 -2.63
N ILE A 119 11.02 4.51 -1.90
CA ILE A 119 9.82 4.05 -1.15
C ILE A 119 9.44 5.01 -0.02
N SER A 120 10.41 5.75 0.54
CA SER A 120 10.12 6.75 1.57
C SER A 120 9.37 7.97 1.02
N ILE A 121 9.51 8.27 -0.28
CA ILE A 121 8.86 9.40 -0.94
C ILE A 121 7.45 9.03 -1.40
N TYR A 122 7.24 7.81 -1.89
CA TYR A 122 5.95 7.37 -2.42
C TYR A 122 4.93 7.12 -1.30
N LYS A 123 4.00 8.06 -1.06
CA LYS A 123 2.98 7.98 0.00
C LYS A 123 1.57 7.68 -0.47
N GLY A 124 1.34 7.62 -1.78
CA GLY A 124 0.00 7.57 -2.36
C GLY A 124 0.05 7.74 -3.86
N SER A 125 -1.11 7.59 -4.49
CA SER A 125 -1.27 7.85 -5.92
C SER A 125 -0.90 9.31 -6.25
N PHE A 126 -0.27 9.48 -7.42
CA PHE A 126 0.06 10.81 -7.93
C PHE A 126 -1.19 11.68 -8.12
N LEU A 127 -1.22 12.87 -7.51
CA LEU A 127 -2.32 13.83 -7.52
C LEU A 127 -3.68 13.19 -7.25
N GLU A 128 -3.81 12.44 -6.15
CA GLU A 128 -5.05 11.78 -5.77
C GLU A 128 -6.29 12.70 -5.88
N GLY A 129 -7.37 12.17 -6.49
CA GLY A 129 -8.61 12.91 -6.76
C GLY A 129 -8.62 13.79 -8.02
N VAL A 130 -7.49 13.95 -8.73
CA VAL A 130 -7.44 14.69 -10.01
C VAL A 130 -7.67 13.76 -11.19
N TYR A 131 -8.81 13.86 -11.88
CA TYR A 131 -9.13 12.97 -13.01
C TYR A 131 -8.74 13.63 -14.34
N ASN A 132 -7.56 13.29 -14.87
CA ASN A 132 -7.08 13.67 -16.20
C ASN A 132 -6.15 12.56 -16.73
N VAL A 133 -6.17 12.30 -18.04
CA VAL A 133 -5.35 11.29 -18.72
C VAL A 133 -3.86 11.45 -18.46
N TRP A 134 -3.31 12.67 -18.47
CA TRP A 134 -1.87 12.81 -18.19
C TRP A 134 -1.54 12.45 -16.74
N VAL A 135 -2.43 12.78 -15.80
CA VAL A 135 -2.28 12.40 -14.38
C VAL A 135 -2.38 10.90 -14.22
N GLU A 136 -3.33 10.26 -14.89
CA GLU A 136 -3.51 8.81 -14.88
C GLU A 136 -2.30 8.07 -15.47
N ASN A 137 -1.75 8.55 -16.58
CA ASN A 137 -0.52 8.01 -17.14
C ASN A 137 0.63 8.07 -16.12
N PHE A 138 0.83 9.23 -15.47
CA PHE A 138 1.87 9.37 -14.43
C PHE A 138 1.60 8.49 -13.20
N ARG A 139 0.33 8.35 -12.77
CA ARG A 139 -0.03 7.40 -11.70
C ARG A 139 0.37 5.99 -12.05
N ASN A 140 0.00 5.52 -13.24
CA ASN A 140 0.31 4.16 -13.69
C ASN A 140 1.82 3.93 -13.77
N THR A 141 2.58 4.88 -14.34
CA THR A 141 4.04 4.79 -14.41
C THR A 141 4.67 4.75 -13.03
N TYR A 142 4.29 5.65 -12.12
CA TYR A 142 4.88 5.71 -10.78
C TYR A 142 4.47 4.54 -9.90
N GLU A 143 3.26 4.02 -10.07
CA GLU A 143 2.82 2.82 -9.39
C GLU A 143 3.65 1.59 -9.84
N VAL A 144 3.87 1.41 -11.14
CA VAL A 144 4.74 0.34 -11.66
C VAL A 144 6.17 0.48 -11.12
N LEU A 145 6.75 1.68 -11.20
CA LEU A 145 8.09 1.92 -10.66
C LEU A 145 8.18 1.63 -9.16
N PHE A 146 7.17 2.00 -8.39
CA PHE A 146 7.12 1.72 -6.95
C PHE A 146 7.12 0.21 -6.67
N PHE A 147 6.32 -0.54 -7.41
CA PHE A 147 6.27 -2.00 -7.28
C PHE A 147 7.57 -2.67 -7.67
N ASP A 148 8.20 -2.24 -8.76
CA ASP A 148 9.51 -2.75 -9.17
C ASP A 148 10.56 -2.48 -8.08
N VAL A 149 10.60 -1.26 -7.55
CA VAL A 149 11.51 -0.89 -6.46
C VAL A 149 11.28 -1.79 -5.23
N ILE A 150 10.04 -1.95 -4.77
CA ILE A 150 9.75 -2.80 -3.61
C ILE A 150 10.12 -4.26 -3.88
N TYR A 151 9.78 -4.79 -5.05
CA TYR A 151 10.12 -6.16 -5.43
C TYR A 151 11.62 -6.42 -5.33
N TYR A 152 12.42 -5.53 -5.92
CA TYR A 152 13.88 -5.64 -5.85
C TYR A 152 14.42 -5.43 -4.43
N LEU A 153 13.89 -4.49 -3.66
CA LEU A 153 14.30 -4.30 -2.26
C LEU A 153 14.04 -5.56 -1.41
N ILE A 154 12.89 -6.21 -1.60
CA ILE A 154 12.53 -7.45 -0.91
C ILE A 154 13.42 -8.61 -1.36
N SER A 155 13.69 -8.73 -2.66
CA SER A 155 14.48 -9.84 -3.21
C SER A 155 15.95 -9.75 -2.86
N LEU A 156 16.51 -8.54 -2.82
CA LEU A 156 17.91 -8.33 -2.50
C LEU A 156 18.18 -8.44 -1.00
N THR A 157 17.29 -7.94 -0.14
CA THR A 157 17.54 -7.91 1.31
C THR A 157 17.48 -9.32 1.92
N SER A 158 18.42 -9.66 2.80
CA SER A 158 18.34 -10.85 3.66
C SER A 158 17.77 -10.52 5.04
N ASP A 159 17.78 -9.24 5.43
CA ASP A 159 17.25 -8.76 6.71
C ASP A 159 15.72 -8.82 6.74
N TYR A 160 15.22 -9.66 7.65
CA TYR A 160 13.80 -9.90 7.86
C TYR A 160 13.02 -8.64 8.25
N LEU A 161 13.55 -7.82 9.16
CA LEU A 161 12.87 -6.61 9.63
C LEU A 161 12.73 -5.60 8.48
N LYS A 162 13.73 -5.50 7.61
CA LYS A 162 13.65 -4.68 6.41
C LYS A 162 12.62 -5.22 5.42
N LYS A 163 12.56 -6.55 5.19
CA LYS A 163 11.49 -7.16 4.36
C LYS A 163 10.11 -6.80 4.89
N SER A 164 9.87 -7.02 6.18
CA SER A 164 8.58 -6.71 6.82
C SER A 164 8.22 -5.24 6.69
N LYS A 165 9.18 -4.33 6.82
CA LYS A 165 8.98 -2.89 6.58
C LYS A 165 8.57 -2.60 5.12
N TYR A 166 9.23 -3.22 4.14
CA TYR A 166 8.90 -3.02 2.72
C TYR A 166 7.53 -3.58 2.36
N LEU A 167 7.19 -4.75 2.89
CA LEU A 167 5.86 -5.33 2.75
C LEU A 167 4.78 -4.43 3.37
N LEU A 168 5.06 -3.83 4.52
CA LEU A 168 4.14 -2.88 5.14
C LEU A 168 3.91 -1.65 4.23
N TYR A 169 4.94 -1.16 3.52
CA TYR A 169 4.74 -0.08 2.54
C TYR A 169 3.75 -0.45 1.43
N LEU A 170 3.70 -1.72 0.99
CA LEU A 170 2.71 -2.14 -0.01
C LEU A 170 1.27 -1.93 0.48
N THR A 171 1.02 -2.10 1.79
CA THR A 171 -0.34 -1.95 2.36
C THR A 171 -0.87 -0.54 2.31
N TYR A 172 0.02 0.46 2.35
CA TYR A 172 -0.40 1.85 2.39
C TYR A 172 -0.72 2.42 1.01
N VAL A 173 -0.27 1.76 -0.08
CA VAL A 173 -0.21 2.43 -1.39
C VAL A 173 -0.75 1.64 -2.57
N SER A 174 -1.18 0.39 -2.37
CA SER A 174 -1.58 -0.53 -3.45
C SER A 174 -3.05 -0.92 -3.41
N SER A 175 -3.64 -1.16 -4.58
CA SER A 175 -4.84 -2.00 -4.69
C SER A 175 -4.52 -3.44 -4.26
N HIS A 176 -5.52 -4.17 -3.77
CA HIS A 176 -5.32 -5.49 -3.19
C HIS A 176 -4.68 -6.50 -4.16
N GLU A 177 -5.04 -6.47 -5.44
CA GLU A 177 -4.64 -7.48 -6.44
C GLU A 177 -3.15 -7.44 -6.78
N LYS A 178 -2.58 -6.26 -7.04
CA LYS A 178 -1.15 -6.12 -7.39
C LYS A 178 -0.23 -6.50 -6.23
N MET A 179 -0.65 -6.20 -5.00
CA MET A 179 0.05 -6.63 -3.79
C MET A 179 0.08 -8.16 -3.67
N LEU A 180 -1.06 -8.82 -3.89
CA LEU A 180 -1.14 -10.28 -3.82
C LEU A 180 -0.25 -10.95 -4.87
N GLU A 181 -0.21 -10.41 -6.08
CA GLU A 181 0.66 -10.90 -7.15
C GLU A 181 2.14 -10.79 -6.78
N LEU A 182 2.56 -9.66 -6.22
CA LEU A 182 3.92 -9.46 -5.72
C LEU A 182 4.30 -10.41 -4.59
N ILE A 183 3.40 -10.61 -3.63
CA ILE A 183 3.58 -11.55 -2.52
C ILE A 183 3.80 -12.97 -3.05
N LYS A 184 3.00 -13.39 -4.04
CA LYS A 184 3.12 -14.69 -4.70
C LYS A 184 4.45 -14.82 -5.46
N ASN A 185 4.79 -13.81 -6.26
CA ASN A 185 5.96 -13.84 -7.15
C ASN A 185 7.29 -13.75 -6.39
N ALA A 186 7.34 -12.96 -5.31
CA ALA A 186 8.56 -12.81 -4.52
C ALA A 186 8.81 -13.99 -3.54
N LYS A 187 7.97 -15.04 -3.57
CA LYS A 187 8.06 -16.22 -2.68
C LYS A 187 8.32 -15.84 -1.22
N VAL A 188 7.77 -14.71 -0.79
CA VAL A 188 8.17 -14.05 0.48
C VAL A 188 7.80 -14.91 1.69
N PHE A 189 6.92 -15.87 1.50
CA PHE A 189 6.37 -16.77 2.51
C PHE A 189 6.84 -18.23 2.37
N ASP A 190 7.78 -18.54 1.49
CA ASP A 190 8.18 -19.94 1.20
C ASP A 190 9.14 -20.56 2.24
N ASN A 191 9.26 -19.99 3.46
CA ASN A 191 10.12 -20.55 4.51
C ASN A 191 9.44 -20.67 5.86
N LYS A 192 9.51 -21.90 6.38
CA LYS A 192 8.91 -22.52 7.57
C LYS A 192 9.30 -21.92 8.94
N GLU A 193 9.71 -20.66 9.03
CA GLU A 193 10.14 -20.09 10.31
C GLU A 193 9.40 -18.76 10.57
N ASN A 194 8.36 -18.86 11.40
CA ASN A 194 7.74 -17.81 12.21
C ASN A 194 7.86 -16.39 11.64
N LEU A 195 7.00 -16.07 10.66
CA LEU A 195 6.87 -14.71 10.17
C LEU A 195 6.19 -13.81 11.22
N PHE A 196 6.98 -12.97 11.89
CA PHE A 196 6.51 -11.71 12.49
C PHE A 196 6.14 -10.69 11.41
N VAL A 197 5.00 -10.93 10.75
CA VAL A 197 4.34 -9.92 9.94
C VAL A 197 3.86 -8.81 10.89
N PRO A 198 4.12 -7.52 10.63
CA PRO A 198 3.57 -6.43 11.44
C PRO A 198 2.06 -6.62 11.59
N TYR A 199 1.54 -6.47 12.82
CA TYR A 199 0.14 -6.79 13.14
C TYR A 199 -0.85 -6.14 12.16
N ASP A 200 -0.58 -4.91 11.72
CA ASP A 200 -1.41 -4.19 10.76
C ASP A 200 -1.37 -4.79 9.35
N PHE A 201 -0.23 -5.31 8.90
CA PHE A 201 -0.12 -5.99 7.60
C PHE A 201 -0.74 -7.39 7.66
N ALA A 202 -0.51 -8.13 8.75
CA ALA A 202 -1.18 -9.41 8.99
C ALA A 202 -2.70 -9.22 9.03
N LYS A 203 -3.19 -8.24 9.79
CA LYS A 203 -4.61 -7.90 9.88
C LYS A 203 -5.18 -7.48 8.52
N PHE A 204 -4.48 -6.63 7.76
CA PHE A 204 -4.88 -6.25 6.40
C PHE A 204 -5.00 -7.47 5.46
N LEU A 205 -4.01 -8.37 5.47
CA LEU A 205 -4.05 -9.60 4.67
C LEU A 205 -5.19 -10.54 5.13
N LEU A 206 -5.38 -10.73 6.44
CA LEU A 206 -6.42 -11.56 7.04
C LEU A 206 -7.85 -11.02 6.82
N GLU A 207 -8.01 -9.69 6.74
CA GLU A 207 -9.28 -9.01 6.46
C GLU A 207 -9.67 -9.03 4.98
N LYS A 208 -8.69 -9.09 4.06
CA LYS A 208 -8.92 -8.92 2.62
C LYS A 208 -8.76 -10.19 1.78
N ASN A 209 -7.98 -11.18 2.23
CA ASN A 209 -7.81 -12.45 1.52
C ASN A 209 -7.99 -13.65 2.46
N PHE A 210 -9.07 -14.41 2.27
CA PHE A 210 -9.38 -15.60 3.06
C PHE A 210 -8.36 -16.74 2.84
N GLU A 211 -7.68 -16.77 1.69
CA GLU A 211 -6.70 -17.82 1.32
C GLU A 211 -5.31 -17.57 1.90
N LEU A 212 -5.00 -16.34 2.33
CA LEU A 212 -3.75 -15.98 3.03
C LEU A 212 -3.88 -16.03 4.55
N ARG A 213 -5.03 -16.49 5.06
CA ARG A 213 -5.12 -16.96 6.44
C ARG A 213 -4.29 -18.23 6.51
N ASP A 214 -3.03 -18.12 6.90
CA ASP A 214 -2.41 -19.27 7.56
C ASP A 214 -3.34 -19.60 8.73
N PRO A 215 -4.04 -20.75 8.72
CA PRO A 215 -4.94 -21.07 9.79
C PRO A 215 -4.08 -21.21 11.04
N ILE A 216 -4.19 -20.23 11.94
CA ILE A 216 -3.55 -20.32 13.24
C ILE A 216 -4.33 -21.39 13.98
N TYR A 217 -3.69 -22.51 14.26
CA TYR A 217 -4.34 -23.59 14.99
C TYR A 217 -4.09 -23.48 16.48
N ILE A 218 -5.10 -23.84 17.27
CA ILE A 218 -4.96 -24.12 18.70
C ILE A 218 -4.76 -25.63 18.83
N PRO A 219 -3.54 -26.11 19.16
CA PRO A 219 -3.28 -27.52 19.32
C PRO A 219 -3.81 -28.03 20.66
N ILE A 220 -4.63 -29.06 20.61
CA ILE A 220 -5.21 -29.73 21.76
C ILE A 220 -4.85 -31.20 21.69
N TYR A 221 -4.13 -31.69 22.69
CA TYR A 221 -4.04 -33.12 22.93
C TYR A 221 -5.24 -33.55 23.75
N ILE A 222 -5.95 -34.55 23.29
CA ILE A 222 -7.13 -35.07 23.97
C ILE A 222 -7.05 -36.59 24.06
N THR A 223 -7.35 -37.11 25.25
CA THR A 223 -7.49 -38.55 25.51
C THR A 223 -8.92 -38.82 25.97
N LEU A 224 -9.59 -39.74 25.29
CA LEU A 224 -10.96 -40.13 25.57
C LEU A 224 -10.99 -41.36 26.49
N GLU A 225 -12.07 -41.51 27.28
CA GLU A 225 -12.27 -42.73 28.08
C GLU A 225 -12.54 -43.95 27.19
N ASN A 226 -13.30 -43.76 26.10
CA ASN A 226 -13.70 -44.80 25.16
C ASN A 226 -13.22 -44.51 23.73
N SER A 227 -12.95 -45.56 22.96
CA SER A 227 -12.56 -45.45 21.55
C SER A 227 -13.75 -44.99 20.71
N VAL A 228 -13.82 -43.70 20.41
CA VAL A 228 -14.89 -43.06 19.63
C VAL A 228 -14.28 -42.19 18.53
N ASP A 229 -14.85 -42.24 17.32
CA ASP A 229 -14.46 -41.32 16.25
C ASP A 229 -15.03 -39.92 16.52
N ILE A 230 -14.12 -38.95 16.66
CA ILE A 230 -14.45 -37.55 16.91
C ILE A 230 -14.42 -36.66 15.66
N SER A 231 -14.10 -37.22 14.49
CA SER A 231 -14.00 -36.49 13.21
C SER A 231 -15.25 -35.67 12.88
N ARG A 232 -16.43 -36.20 13.22
CA ARG A 232 -17.74 -35.57 12.99
C ARG A 232 -18.03 -34.32 13.86
N PHE A 233 -17.19 -34.01 14.85
CA PHE A 233 -17.37 -32.86 15.75
C PHE A 233 -16.41 -31.69 15.44
N LEU A 234 -15.62 -31.84 14.39
CA LEU A 234 -14.72 -30.83 13.85
C LEU A 234 -15.51 -29.83 13.02
N ARG A 235 -15.13 -28.55 13.09
CA ARG A 235 -15.63 -27.53 12.17
C ARG A 235 -14.91 -27.67 10.83
N LYS A 236 -15.50 -27.06 9.80
CA LYS A 236 -14.79 -26.83 8.53
C LYS A 236 -13.54 -25.99 8.83
N GLY A 237 -12.37 -26.56 8.56
CA GLY A 237 -11.06 -25.95 8.83
C GLY A 237 -10.29 -26.56 10.01
N ASP A 238 -10.95 -27.24 10.96
CA ASP A 238 -10.24 -27.96 12.03
C ASP A 238 -9.55 -29.22 11.47
N VAL A 239 -8.39 -29.59 12.02
CA VAL A 239 -7.62 -30.78 11.59
C VAL A 239 -7.49 -31.77 12.75
N LEU A 240 -7.58 -33.06 12.45
CA LEU A 240 -7.48 -34.14 13.42
C LEU A 240 -6.38 -35.13 13.02
N SER A 241 -5.50 -35.44 13.97
CA SER A 241 -4.51 -36.49 13.85
C SER A 241 -4.69 -37.50 14.99
N LYS A 242 -4.96 -38.76 14.64
CA LYS A 242 -5.10 -39.85 15.60
C LYS A 242 -3.71 -40.37 15.98
N LYS A 243 -3.37 -40.36 17.27
CA LYS A 243 -2.11 -40.94 17.78
C LYS A 243 -2.27 -42.41 18.12
N ASP A 244 -3.37 -42.76 18.78
CA ASP A 244 -3.75 -44.13 19.12
C ASP A 244 -5.29 -44.24 19.18
N ASN A 245 -5.84 -45.35 19.67
CA ASN A 245 -7.29 -45.57 19.69
C ASN A 245 -8.09 -44.52 20.47
N ASN A 246 -7.51 -43.94 21.50
CA ASN A 246 -8.21 -43.02 22.40
C ASN A 246 -7.56 -41.63 22.46
N THR A 247 -6.37 -41.45 21.89
CA THR A 247 -5.61 -40.20 21.94
C THR A 247 -5.54 -39.52 20.57
N PHE A 248 -5.84 -38.22 20.56
CA PHE A 248 -5.88 -37.40 19.37
C PHE A 248 -5.11 -36.08 19.57
N LEU A 249 -4.50 -35.59 18.50
CA LEU A 249 -4.13 -34.19 18.34
C LEU A 249 -5.21 -33.52 17.50
N VAL A 250 -5.90 -32.55 18.09
CA VAL A 250 -6.87 -31.70 17.41
C VAL A 250 -6.23 -30.34 17.20
N LEU A 251 -6.25 -29.85 15.97
CA LEU A 251 -5.83 -28.52 15.61
C LEU A 251 -7.10 -27.71 15.32
N LEU A 252 -7.54 -26.91 16.29
CA LEU A 252 -8.72 -26.05 16.08
C LEU A 252 -8.33 -24.80 15.33
N GLU A 253 -8.99 -24.50 14.20
CA GLU A 253 -8.78 -23.24 13.48
C GLU A 253 -9.21 -22.06 14.37
N LYS A 254 -8.29 -21.13 14.63
CA LYS A 254 -8.52 -20.00 15.54
C LYS A 254 -9.48 -19.00 14.91
N ASN A 255 -10.61 -18.79 15.57
CA ASN A 255 -11.47 -17.64 15.31
C ASN A 255 -10.93 -16.42 16.09
N HIS A 256 -10.50 -15.37 15.39
CA HIS A 256 -9.91 -14.18 16.01
C HIS A 256 -10.89 -13.37 16.89
N ASN A 257 -12.19 -13.58 16.73
CA ASN A 257 -13.23 -12.85 17.48
C ASN A 257 -13.60 -13.53 18.81
N ILE A 258 -13.00 -14.67 19.13
CA ILE A 258 -13.33 -15.48 20.30
C ILE A 258 -12.02 -15.81 21.03
N SER A 259 -11.99 -15.73 22.36
CA SER A 259 -10.78 -16.08 23.10
C SER A 259 -10.41 -17.56 22.90
N MET A 260 -9.12 -17.89 23.06
CA MET A 260 -8.65 -19.28 22.96
C MET A 260 -9.40 -20.19 23.96
N ILE A 261 -9.58 -19.71 25.19
CA ILE A 261 -10.25 -20.44 26.27
C ILE A 261 -11.70 -20.75 25.89
N GLU A 262 -12.44 -19.78 25.37
CA GLU A 262 -13.83 -19.98 24.94
C GLU A 262 -13.93 -20.97 23.77
N GLN A 263 -12.98 -20.96 22.83
CA GLN A 263 -12.97 -21.89 21.71
C GLN A 263 -12.70 -23.33 22.14
N VAL A 264 -11.69 -23.54 22.98
CA VAL A 264 -11.37 -24.85 23.58
C VAL A 264 -12.56 -25.35 24.41
N THR A 265 -13.12 -24.50 25.25
CA THR A 265 -14.28 -24.84 26.10
C THR A 265 -15.50 -25.20 25.25
N SER A 266 -15.76 -24.45 24.16
CA SER A 266 -16.85 -24.73 23.24
C SER A 266 -16.67 -26.08 22.55
N PHE A 267 -15.45 -26.40 22.10
CA PHE A 267 -15.14 -27.70 21.51
C PHE A 267 -15.35 -28.86 22.49
N LEU A 268 -14.81 -28.75 23.72
CA LEU A 268 -14.98 -29.79 24.75
C LEU A 268 -16.46 -29.98 25.12
N LYS A 269 -17.22 -28.89 25.27
CA LYS A 269 -18.68 -28.97 25.51
C LYS A 269 -19.43 -29.64 24.36
N ARG A 270 -18.99 -29.53 23.11
CA ARG A 270 -19.61 -30.26 21.98
C ARG A 270 -19.39 -31.76 22.10
N LEU A 271 -18.20 -32.19 22.52
CA LEU A 271 -17.89 -33.60 22.76
C LEU A 271 -18.75 -34.15 23.90
N GLU A 272 -18.77 -33.44 25.04
CA GLU A 272 -19.55 -33.83 26.22
C GLU A 272 -21.05 -33.95 25.92
N LYS A 273 -21.63 -32.95 25.24
CA LYS A 273 -23.05 -32.99 24.81
C LYS A 273 -23.38 -34.16 23.88
N SER A 274 -22.37 -34.70 23.22
CA SER A 274 -22.50 -35.84 22.31
C SER A 274 -22.24 -37.18 23.00
N GLY A 275 -22.13 -37.19 24.34
CA GLY A 275 -21.88 -38.38 25.15
C GLY A 275 -20.43 -38.85 25.10
N ILE A 276 -19.48 -37.98 24.74
CA ILE A 276 -18.07 -38.33 24.64
C ILE A 276 -17.34 -37.84 25.89
N GLU A 277 -16.86 -38.80 26.67
CA GLU A 277 -16.14 -38.54 27.91
C GLU A 277 -14.65 -38.29 27.63
N VAL A 278 -14.19 -37.10 28.01
CA VAL A 278 -12.80 -36.66 27.88
C VAL A 278 -12.08 -36.96 29.19
N LYS A 279 -11.16 -37.91 29.16
CA LYS A 279 -10.33 -38.29 30.31
C LYS A 279 -9.31 -37.21 30.66
N HIS A 280 -8.65 -36.69 29.64
CA HIS A 280 -7.61 -35.69 29.79
C HIS A 280 -7.52 -34.82 28.54
N PHE A 281 -7.20 -33.54 28.73
CA PHE A 281 -6.81 -32.67 27.62
C PHE A 281 -5.71 -31.70 28.05
N GLU A 282 -4.87 -31.32 27.09
CA GLU A 282 -3.78 -30.35 27.23
C GLU A 282 -3.78 -29.42 26.02
N VAL A 283 -3.73 -28.12 26.25
CA VAL A 283 -3.57 -27.11 25.19
C VAL A 283 -2.10 -26.73 25.11
N LYS A 284 -1.51 -26.77 23.91
CA LYS A 284 -0.10 -26.39 23.69
C LYS A 284 0.06 -25.02 23.05
#